data_AF-A0A1H3NV93-F1
#
_entry.id   AF-A0A1H3NV93-F1
#
_cell.length_a   1.000
_cell.length_b   1.000
_cell.length_c   1.000
_cell.angle_alpha   90.00
_cell.angle_beta   90.00
_cell.angle_gamma   90.00
#
_symmetry.space_group_name_H-M   'P 1'
#
loop_
_entity.id
_entity.type
_entity.pdbx_description
1 polymer ?
#
loop_
_entity_poly.entity_id
_entity_poly.type
_entity_poly.pdbx_seq_one_letter_code
_entity_poly.pdbx_strand_id
1 'polypeptide(L)'
;MPAVTDVAEDLAVAAVAGYLATKAMEPVSMRLYELESEEDRQHEDAVRPGPPYELAAKKIAASLEAELHGRALERASLAMHYELALSWSPVYGVLRRTRDIHPALAGLGTGAAMSLVADEAMAPLLGYSAPNRAYPLATHLRGFLAHLVFGLAVAATTETLWGLRGRRP
;
A
#
# COMPACT_ATOMS: atom_id res chain seq x y z
N MET A 1 8.69 14.36 -25.49
CA MET A 1 9.20 13.66 -24.29
C MET A 1 9.07 14.62 -23.12
N PRO A 2 8.54 14.20 -21.96
CA PRO A 2 8.49 15.07 -20.79
C PRO A 2 9.91 15.53 -20.41
N ALA A 3 10.05 16.76 -19.91
CA ALA A 3 11.35 17.23 -19.45
C ALA A 3 11.77 16.43 -18.21
N VAL A 4 13.07 16.26 -17.98
CA VAL A 4 13.60 15.55 -16.79
C VAL A 4 13.05 16.17 -15.49
N THR A 5 12.83 17.48 -15.48
CA THR A 5 12.22 18.21 -14.38
C THR A 5 10.78 17.80 -14.10
N ASP A 6 10.00 17.47 -15.15
CA ASP A 6 8.62 17.00 -15.00
C ASP A 6 8.56 15.62 -14.34
N VAL A 7 9.46 14.73 -14.75
CA VAL A 7 9.55 13.37 -14.19
C VAL A 7 9.97 13.44 -12.72
N ALA A 8 10.97 14.26 -12.39
CA ALA A 8 11.43 14.40 -11.00
C ALA A 8 10.34 14.99 -10.09
N GLU A 9 9.59 15.98 -10.57
CA GLU A 9 8.47 16.57 -9.85
C GLU A 9 7.35 15.54 -9.62
N ASP A 10 6.98 14.77 -10.64
CA ASP A 10 5.96 13.73 -10.52
C ASP A 10 6.36 12.64 -9.54
N LEU A 11 7.62 12.24 -9.53
CA LEU A 11 8.15 11.29 -8.54
C LEU A 11 8.08 11.88 -7.12
N ALA A 12 8.39 13.16 -6.95
CA ALA A 12 8.26 13.83 -5.65
C ALA A 12 6.80 13.91 -5.18
N VAL A 13 5.88 14.28 -6.07
CA VAL A 13 4.44 14.30 -5.79
C VAL A 13 3.95 12.91 -5.40
N ALA A 14 4.33 11.88 -6.16
CA ALA A 14 3.97 10.50 -5.88
C ALA A 14 4.53 10.02 -4.53
N ALA A 15 5.77 10.36 -4.19
CA ALA A 15 6.37 10.01 -2.90
C ALA A 15 5.60 10.64 -1.72
N VAL A 16 5.26 11.94 -1.81
CA VAL A 16 4.44 12.60 -0.79
C VAL A 16 3.05 11.98 -0.71
N ALA A 17 2.42 11.70 -1.85
CA ALA A 17 1.11 11.06 -1.92
C ALA A 17 1.11 9.67 -1.28
N GLY A 18 2.11 8.83 -1.57
CA GLY A 18 2.26 7.51 -0.95
C GLY A 18 2.41 7.60 0.57
N TYR A 19 3.30 8.48 1.05
CA TYR A 19 3.51 8.68 2.49
C TYR A 19 2.22 9.14 3.21
N LEU A 20 1.54 10.17 2.70
CA LEU A 20 0.31 10.67 3.31
C LEU A 20 -0.84 9.67 3.21
N ALA A 21 -0.92 8.91 2.12
CA ALA A 21 -1.91 7.87 1.95
C ALA A 21 -1.72 6.72 2.96
N THR A 22 -0.48 6.30 3.22
CA THR A 22 -0.19 5.35 4.30
C THR A 22 -0.68 5.89 5.65
N LYS A 23 -0.42 7.18 5.95
CA LYS A 23 -0.89 7.81 7.20
C LYS A 23 -2.41 7.96 7.30
N ALA A 24 -3.11 8.09 6.19
CA ALA A 24 -4.57 8.09 6.17
C ALA A 24 -5.16 6.68 6.35
N MET A 25 -4.52 5.67 5.73
CA MET A 25 -4.98 4.28 5.73
C MET A 25 -4.80 3.59 7.09
N GLU A 26 -3.65 3.77 7.74
CA GLU A 26 -3.30 3.14 9.03
C GLU A 26 -4.41 3.22 10.09
N PRO A 27 -4.93 4.40 10.47
CA PRO A 27 -5.96 4.51 11.51
C PRO A 27 -7.30 3.90 11.08
N VAL A 28 -7.63 3.94 9.78
CA VAL A 28 -8.85 3.31 9.27
C VAL A 28 -8.75 1.79 9.37
N SER A 29 -7.62 1.21 8.96
CA SER A 29 -7.37 -0.23 9.10
C SER A 29 -7.46 -0.68 10.55
N MET A 30 -6.83 0.06 11.47
CA MET A 30 -6.91 -0.23 12.91
C MET A 30 -8.34 -0.15 13.44
N ARG A 31 -9.10 0.88 13.03
CA ARG A 31 -10.49 1.02 13.47
C ARG A 31 -11.37 -0.11 12.94
N LEU A 32 -11.17 -0.53 11.69
CA LEU A 32 -11.88 -1.67 11.12
C LEU A 32 -11.52 -2.96 11.87
N TYR A 33 -10.25 -3.18 12.21
CA TYR A 33 -9.80 -4.33 12.99
C TYR A 33 -10.48 -4.38 14.37
N GLU A 34 -10.60 -3.24 15.05
CA GLU A 34 -11.30 -3.15 16.35
C GLU A 34 -12.79 -3.51 16.27
N LEU A 35 -13.42 -3.27 15.10
CA LEU A 35 -14.83 -3.55 14.84
C LEU A 35 -15.10 -5.00 14.42
N GLU A 36 -14.06 -5.77 14.07
CA GLU A 36 -14.19 -7.19 13.75
C GLU A 36 -14.62 -8.00 14.96
N SER A 37 -15.25 -9.15 14.68
CA SER A 37 -15.61 -10.10 15.74
C SER A 37 -14.36 -10.62 16.44
N GLU A 38 -14.49 -10.97 17.72
CA GLU A 38 -13.37 -11.56 18.46
C GLU A 38 -12.91 -12.88 17.83
N GLU A 39 -13.85 -13.67 17.29
CA GLU A 39 -13.58 -14.92 16.58
C GLU A 39 -12.72 -14.69 15.33
N ASP A 40 -13.07 -13.72 14.48
CA ASP A 40 -12.30 -13.41 13.27
C ASP A 40 -10.88 -12.94 13.62
N ARG A 41 -10.74 -12.09 14.64
CA ARG A 41 -9.40 -11.64 15.07
C ARG A 41 -8.54 -12.78 15.60
N GLN A 42 -9.11 -13.65 16.44
CA GLN A 42 -8.39 -14.82 16.96
C GLN A 42 -8.00 -15.77 15.84
N HIS A 43 -8.88 -15.98 14.85
CA HIS A 43 -8.59 -16.80 13.68
C HIS A 43 -7.46 -16.18 12.84
N GLU A 44 -7.53 -14.88 12.55
CA GLU A 44 -6.48 -14.16 11.84
C GLU A 44 -5.13 -14.23 12.55
N ASP A 45 -5.10 -13.98 13.87
CA ASP A 45 -3.87 -14.03 14.67
C ASP A 45 -3.29 -15.46 14.73
N ALA A 46 -4.13 -16.49 14.72
CA ALA A 46 -3.69 -17.89 14.71
C ALA A 46 -3.04 -18.30 13.38
N VAL A 47 -3.49 -17.74 12.24
CA VAL A 47 -2.94 -18.07 10.92
C VAL A 47 -1.85 -17.11 10.47
N ARG A 48 -1.77 -15.91 11.05
CA ARG A 48 -0.83 -14.86 10.64
C ARG A 48 0.60 -15.21 11.09
N PRO A 49 1.55 -15.43 10.16
CA PRO A 49 2.93 -15.78 10.51
C PRO A 49 3.74 -14.60 11.09
N GLY A 50 3.22 -13.37 10.93
CA GLY A 50 3.83 -12.13 11.39
C GLY A 50 3.37 -10.94 10.53
N PRO A 51 3.88 -9.72 10.79
CA PRO A 51 3.61 -8.57 9.95
C PRO A 51 4.19 -8.77 8.53
N PRO A 52 3.41 -8.55 7.45
CA PRO A 52 3.88 -8.82 6.09
C PRO A 52 5.17 -8.08 5.70
N TYR A 53 5.33 -6.82 6.11
CA TYR A 53 6.54 -6.03 5.83
C TYR A 53 7.78 -6.55 6.55
N GLU A 54 7.64 -7.15 7.73
CA GLU A 54 8.75 -7.78 8.45
C GLU A 54 9.16 -9.10 7.78
N LEU A 55 8.17 -9.90 7.36
CA LEU A 55 8.43 -11.14 6.62
C LEU A 55 9.08 -10.86 5.27
N ALA A 56 8.65 -9.81 4.56
CA ALA A 56 9.29 -9.34 3.35
C ALA A 56 10.75 -8.96 3.61
N ALA A 57 11.02 -8.15 4.63
CA ALA A 57 12.38 -7.75 5.00
C ALA A 57 13.28 -8.96 5.30
N LYS A 58 12.79 -9.93 6.10
CA LYS A 58 13.52 -11.16 6.42
C LYS A 58 13.81 -12.00 5.17
N LYS A 59 12.83 -12.20 4.30
CA LYS A 59 12.97 -13.04 3.10
C LYS A 59 13.91 -12.43 2.06
N ILE A 60 13.84 -11.11 1.86
CA ILE A 60 14.76 -10.40 0.97
C ILE A 60 16.19 -10.43 1.52
N ALA A 61 16.38 -10.27 2.84
CA ALA A 61 17.70 -10.42 3.42
C ALA A 61 18.23 -11.86 3.26
N ALA A 62 17.39 -12.85 3.53
CA ALA A 62 17.77 -14.25 3.38
C ALA A 62 18.13 -14.63 1.94
N SER A 63 17.46 -14.06 0.93
CA SER A 63 17.82 -14.28 -0.49
C SER A 63 19.17 -13.65 -0.89
N LEU A 64 19.71 -12.77 -0.04
CA LEU A 64 21.04 -12.18 -0.15
C LEU A 64 22.04 -12.82 0.83
N GLU A 65 21.71 -13.99 1.38
CA GLU A 65 22.53 -14.71 2.37
C GLU A 65 22.82 -13.88 3.65
N ALA A 66 21.91 -12.96 3.98
CA ALA A 66 22.00 -12.10 5.16
C ALA A 66 20.88 -12.39 6.17
N GLU A 67 21.17 -12.19 7.45
CA GLU A 67 20.18 -12.27 8.52
C GLU A 67 20.03 -10.90 9.21
N LEU A 68 18.79 -10.45 9.38
CA LEU A 68 18.48 -9.18 10.03
C LEU A 68 17.95 -9.41 11.44
N HIS A 69 18.52 -8.68 12.39
CA HIS A 69 18.15 -8.75 13.81
C HIS A 69 18.06 -7.35 14.44
N GLY A 70 17.28 -7.23 15.51
CA GLY A 70 17.11 -6.01 16.29
C GLY A 70 16.84 -4.77 15.44
N ARG A 71 17.61 -3.69 15.67
CA ARG A 71 17.45 -2.41 14.96
C ARG A 71 17.58 -2.50 13.44
N ALA A 72 18.35 -3.45 12.91
CA ALA A 72 18.49 -3.61 11.46
C ALA A 72 17.19 -4.15 10.85
N LEU A 73 16.58 -5.13 11.51
CA LEU A 73 15.27 -5.66 11.13
C LEU A 73 14.19 -4.61 11.25
N GLU A 74 14.11 -3.87 12.36
CA GLU A 74 13.12 -2.80 12.56
C GLU A 74 13.17 -1.76 11.42
N ARG A 75 14.36 -1.31 11.04
CA ARG A 75 14.54 -0.35 9.94
C ARG A 75 14.16 -0.94 8.58
N ALA A 76 14.53 -2.19 8.33
CA ALA A 76 14.17 -2.87 7.09
C ALA A 76 12.65 -3.09 6.99
N SER A 77 12.00 -3.51 8.08
CA SER A 77 10.55 -3.64 8.18
C SER A 77 9.85 -2.31 7.91
N LEU A 78 10.33 -1.21 8.50
CA LEU A 78 9.77 0.12 8.25
C LEU A 78 9.98 0.55 6.78
N ALA A 79 11.15 0.25 6.21
CA ALA A 79 11.41 0.52 4.81
C ALA A 79 10.45 -0.27 3.91
N MET A 80 10.22 -1.56 4.17
CA MET A 80 9.27 -2.39 3.42
C MET A 80 7.82 -1.89 3.58
N HIS A 81 7.43 -1.43 4.77
CA HIS A 81 6.10 -0.87 5.01
C HIS A 81 5.80 0.34 4.11
N TYR A 82 6.79 1.22 3.92
CA TYR A 82 6.66 2.39 3.04
C TYR A 82 6.98 2.08 1.58
N GLU A 83 7.83 1.11 1.28
CA GLU A 83 8.24 0.75 -0.08
C GLU A 83 7.02 0.51 -0.96
N LEU A 84 6.09 -0.35 -0.52
CA LEU A 84 4.89 -0.66 -1.28
C LEU A 84 4.04 0.59 -1.58
N ALA A 85 3.89 1.49 -0.60
CA ALA A 85 3.15 2.73 -0.79
C ALA A 85 3.82 3.68 -1.81
N LEU A 86 5.15 3.78 -1.75
CA LEU A 86 5.94 4.63 -2.64
C LEU A 86 6.02 4.05 -4.06
N SER A 87 6.11 2.73 -4.20
CA SER A 87 6.15 2.07 -5.50
C SER A 87 4.78 2.02 -6.17
N TRP A 88 3.68 2.03 -5.39
CA TRP A 88 2.32 1.98 -5.92
C TRP A 88 1.69 3.35 -6.22
N SER A 89 2.04 4.42 -5.48
CA SER A 89 1.43 5.73 -5.68
C SER A 89 1.56 6.30 -7.12
N PRO A 90 2.63 6.06 -7.91
CA PRO A 90 2.71 6.55 -9.29
C PRO A 90 1.64 5.95 -10.22
N VAL A 91 1.07 4.79 -9.88
CA VAL A 91 0.02 4.13 -10.68
C VAL A 91 -1.17 5.06 -10.88
N TYR A 92 -1.54 5.84 -9.85
CA TYR A 92 -2.60 6.84 -9.95
C TYR A 92 -2.29 7.89 -11.04
N GLY A 93 -1.07 8.43 -11.05
CA GLY A 93 -0.67 9.45 -11.99
C GLY A 93 -0.66 8.95 -13.44
N VAL A 94 -0.20 7.70 -13.65
CA VAL A 94 -0.26 7.03 -14.95
C VAL A 94 -1.72 6.86 -15.40
N LEU A 95 -2.59 6.37 -14.52
CA LEU A 95 -4.00 6.16 -14.84
C LEU A 95 -4.70 7.47 -15.20
N ARG A 96 -4.48 8.55 -14.43
CA ARG A 96 -5.09 9.86 -14.68
C ARG A 96 -4.65 10.53 -15.96
N ARG A 97 -3.42 10.29 -16.42
CA ARG A 97 -2.90 10.87 -17.68
C ARG A 97 -3.24 10.06 -18.91
N THR A 98 -3.47 8.77 -18.75
CA THR A 98 -3.76 7.87 -19.87
C THR A 98 -5.25 7.69 -20.11
N ARG A 99 -6.11 8.07 -19.15
CA ARG A 99 -7.56 7.89 -19.21
C ARG A 99 -8.28 9.12 -18.70
N ASP A 100 -9.35 9.49 -19.39
CA ASP A 100 -10.29 10.51 -18.92
C ASP A 100 -11.26 9.91 -17.89
N ILE A 101 -10.77 9.77 -16.65
CA ILE A 101 -11.52 9.20 -15.53
C ILE A 101 -11.52 10.21 -14.37
N HIS A 102 -12.66 10.34 -13.70
CA HIS A 102 -12.80 11.18 -12.52
C HIS A 102 -11.74 10.84 -11.45
N PRO A 103 -11.10 11.85 -10.81
CA PRO A 103 -10.02 11.63 -9.84
C PRO A 103 -10.33 10.59 -8.76
N ALA A 104 -11.53 10.63 -8.18
CA ALA A 104 -11.93 9.70 -7.13
C ALA A 104 -12.03 8.26 -7.66
N LEU A 105 -12.54 8.06 -8.88
CA LEU A 105 -12.64 6.71 -9.48
C LEU A 105 -11.27 6.15 -9.82
N ALA A 106 -10.34 6.98 -10.30
CA ALA A 106 -8.96 6.56 -10.53
C ALA A 106 -8.25 6.23 -9.21
N GLY A 107 -8.50 6.99 -8.15
CA GLY A 107 -7.99 6.71 -6.80
C GLY A 107 -8.50 5.37 -6.27
N LEU A 108 -9.82 5.18 -6.29
CA LEU A 108 -10.45 3.90 -5.90
C LEU A 108 -9.93 2.73 -6.72
N GLY A 109 -9.81 2.90 -8.05
CA GLY A 109 -9.25 1.87 -8.93
C GLY A 109 -7.79 1.54 -8.59
N THR A 110 -6.98 2.55 -8.26
CA THR A 110 -5.57 2.36 -7.86
C THR A 110 -5.48 1.58 -6.54
N GLY A 111 -6.29 1.94 -5.55
CA GLY A 111 -6.36 1.26 -4.26
C GLY A 111 -6.90 -0.17 -4.37
N ALA A 112 -8.00 -0.37 -5.10
CA ALA A 112 -8.57 -1.68 -5.33
C ALA A 112 -7.57 -2.61 -6.04
N ALA A 113 -6.88 -2.11 -7.07
CA ALA A 113 -5.82 -2.85 -7.73
C ALA A 113 -4.67 -3.19 -6.78
N MET A 114 -4.29 -2.27 -5.89
CA MET A 114 -3.26 -2.51 -4.87
C MET A 114 -3.64 -3.69 -3.97
N SER A 115 -4.85 -3.70 -3.40
CA SER A 115 -5.28 -4.78 -2.53
C SER A 115 -5.29 -6.13 -3.27
N LEU A 116 -5.82 -6.18 -4.49
CA LEU A 116 -5.87 -7.44 -5.24
C LEU A 116 -4.47 -7.94 -5.66
N VAL A 117 -3.57 -7.04 -6.06
CA VAL A 117 -2.24 -7.43 -6.53
C VAL A 117 -1.29 -7.67 -5.36
N ALA A 118 -1.21 -6.76 -4.40
CA ALA A 118 -0.29 -6.85 -3.28
C ALA A 118 -0.77 -7.86 -2.24
N ASP A 119 -1.98 -7.68 -1.68
CA ASP A 119 -2.47 -8.51 -0.58
C ASP A 119 -2.92 -9.88 -1.07
N GLU A 120 -3.72 -9.93 -2.13
CA GLU A 120 -4.38 -11.17 -2.54
C GLU A 120 -3.52 -12.05 -3.47
N ALA A 121 -2.55 -11.47 -4.17
CA ALA A 121 -1.68 -12.23 -5.07
C ALA A 121 -0.23 -12.29 -4.56
N MET A 122 0.47 -11.16 -4.48
CA MET A 122 1.91 -11.17 -4.24
C MET A 122 2.28 -11.62 -2.82
N ALA A 123 1.59 -11.13 -1.79
CA ALA A 123 1.88 -11.48 -0.41
C ALA A 123 1.84 -13.00 -0.15
N PRO A 124 0.77 -13.74 -0.51
CA PRO A 124 0.75 -15.18 -0.32
C PRO A 124 1.72 -15.91 -1.26
N LEU A 125 1.87 -15.47 -2.52
CA LEU A 125 2.76 -16.11 -3.50
C LEU A 125 4.24 -16.03 -3.07
N LEU A 126 4.64 -14.92 -2.44
CA LEU A 126 6.00 -14.71 -1.93
C LEU A 126 6.16 -15.22 -0.49
N GLY A 127 5.06 -15.63 0.15
CA GLY A 127 5.00 -16.10 1.52
C GLY A 127 5.21 -14.99 2.55
N TYR A 128 4.86 -13.75 2.22
CA TYR A 128 4.79 -12.63 3.16
C TYR A 128 3.52 -12.68 4.04
N SER A 129 2.57 -13.54 3.66
CA SER A 129 1.38 -13.88 4.44
C SER A 129 1.10 -15.39 4.35
N ALA A 130 0.14 -15.86 5.15
CA ALA A 130 -0.45 -17.19 4.93
C ALA A 130 -1.31 -17.21 3.64
N PRO A 131 -1.70 -18.39 3.12
CA PRO A 131 -2.62 -18.47 1.98
C PRO A 131 -3.95 -17.77 2.29
N ASN A 132 -4.52 -17.04 1.32
CA ASN A 132 -5.74 -16.23 1.52
C ASN A 132 -6.90 -17.02 2.14
N ARG A 133 -7.10 -18.28 1.73
CA ARG A 133 -8.17 -19.13 2.25
C ARG A 133 -8.05 -19.47 3.74
N ALA A 134 -6.91 -19.18 4.37
CA ALA A 134 -6.72 -19.33 5.80
C ALA A 134 -7.23 -18.12 6.60
N TYR A 135 -7.34 -16.95 5.98
CA TYR A 135 -7.82 -15.75 6.65
C TYR A 135 -9.36 -15.68 6.63
N PRO A 136 -10.00 -15.09 7.66
CA PRO A 136 -11.42 -14.79 7.62
C PRO A 136 -11.74 -13.74 6.56
N LEU A 137 -12.97 -13.74 6.06
CA LEU A 137 -13.44 -12.76 5.08
C LEU A 137 -13.28 -11.31 5.57
N ALA A 138 -13.42 -11.11 6.88
CA ALA A 138 -13.24 -9.81 7.53
C ALA A 138 -11.85 -9.21 7.24
N THR A 139 -10.78 -10.02 7.33
CA THR A 139 -9.40 -9.59 7.03
C THR A 139 -9.28 -9.04 5.61
N HIS A 140 -9.84 -9.74 4.63
CA HIS A 140 -9.83 -9.34 3.22
C HIS A 140 -10.62 -8.04 3.01
N LEU A 141 -11.81 -7.94 3.60
CA LEU A 141 -12.64 -6.75 3.48
C LEU A 141 -11.97 -5.53 4.12
N ARG A 142 -11.38 -5.70 5.31
CA ARG A 142 -10.60 -4.66 5.98
C ARG A 142 -9.42 -4.21 5.13
N GLY A 143 -8.62 -5.16 4.62
CA GLY A 143 -7.49 -4.87 3.72
C GLY A 143 -7.93 -4.09 2.48
N PHE A 144 -9.01 -4.53 1.84
CA PHE A 144 -9.58 -3.87 0.66
C PHE A 144 -10.04 -2.44 0.95
N LEU A 145 -10.83 -2.23 2.01
CA LEU A 145 -11.33 -0.91 2.41
C LEU A 145 -10.19 0.04 2.80
N ALA A 146 -9.18 -0.46 3.51
CA ALA A 146 -7.98 0.30 3.84
C ALA A 146 -7.27 0.79 2.57
N HIS A 147 -7.11 -0.09 1.57
CA HIS A 147 -6.51 0.29 0.30
C HIS A 147 -7.37 1.24 -0.55
N LEU A 148 -8.70 1.21 -0.46
CA LEU A 148 -9.55 2.24 -1.06
C LEU A 148 -9.26 3.62 -0.46
N VAL A 149 -9.10 3.70 0.86
CA VAL A 149 -8.72 4.95 1.54
C VAL A 149 -7.33 5.39 1.10
N PHE A 150 -6.36 4.48 0.99
CA PHE A 150 -5.05 4.77 0.42
C PHE A 150 -5.17 5.40 -0.97
N GLY A 151 -5.91 4.76 -1.88
CA GLY A 151 -6.09 5.25 -3.24
C GLY A 151 -6.76 6.62 -3.33
N LEU A 152 -7.78 6.88 -2.51
CA LEU A 152 -8.41 8.20 -2.40
C LEU A 152 -7.46 9.26 -1.84
N ALA A 153 -6.63 8.91 -0.86
CA ALA A 153 -5.65 9.83 -0.29
C ALA A 153 -4.50 10.15 -1.27
N VAL A 154 -4.06 9.16 -2.06
CA VAL A 154 -3.13 9.38 -3.18
C VAL A 154 -3.74 10.35 -4.18
N ALA A 155 -5.00 10.13 -4.57
CA ALA A 155 -5.70 11.00 -5.51
C ALA A 155 -5.83 12.43 -4.99
N ALA A 156 -6.32 12.61 -3.77
CA ALA A 156 -6.51 13.92 -3.16
C ALA A 156 -5.19 14.69 -3.05
N THR A 157 -4.12 14.02 -2.60
CA THR A 157 -2.79 14.64 -2.47
C THR A 157 -2.24 15.03 -3.84
N THR A 158 -2.27 14.11 -4.80
CA THR A 158 -1.73 14.33 -6.15
C THR A 158 -2.45 15.47 -6.86
N GLU A 159 -3.78 15.47 -6.89
CA GLU A 159 -4.58 16.50 -7.56
C GLU A 159 -4.42 17.86 -6.89
N THR A 160 -4.29 17.89 -5.57
CA THR A 160 -4.01 19.14 -4.84
C THR A 160 -2.65 19.70 -5.21
N LEU A 161 -1.60 18.87 -5.19
CA LEU A 161 -0.24 19.31 -5.54
C LEU A 161 -0.13 19.72 -7.02
N TRP A 162 -0.76 18.98 -7.93
CA TRP A 162 -0.85 19.36 -9.33
C TRP A 162 -1.60 20.70 -9.50
N GLY A 163 -2.74 20.86 -8.85
CA GLY A 163 -3.52 22.10 -8.89
C GLY A 163 -2.73 23.32 -8.40
N LEU A 164 -2.00 23.20 -7.29
CA LEU A 164 -1.12 24.26 -6.75
C LEU A 164 0.03 24.60 -7.70
N ARG A 165 0.44 23.67 -8.55
CA ARG A 165 1.49 23.83 -9.56
C ARG A 165 0.95 24.23 -10.94
N GLY A 166 -0.35 24.44 -11.08
CA GLY A 166 -0.99 24.73 -12.37
C GLY A 166 -0.93 23.56 -13.35
N ARG A 167 -0.70 22.34 -12.87
CA ARG A 167 -0.71 21.11 -13.66
C ARG A 167 -2.10 20.49 -13.56
N ARG A 168 -2.63 20.02 -14.68
CA ARG A 168 -3.77 19.09 -14.75
C ARG A 168 -3.43 18.03 -15.80
N PRO A 169 -4.00 16.82 -15.70
CA PRO A 169 -3.92 15.84 -16.78
C PRO A 169 -4.38 16.43 -18.11
#